data_AF-A0A845MQW6-F1
#
_entry.id   AF-A0A845MQW6-F1
#
_cell.length_a   1.000
_cell.length_b   1.000
_cell.length_c   1.000
_cell.angle_alpha   90.00
_cell.angle_beta   90.00
_cell.angle_gamma   90.00
#
_symmetry.space_group_name_H-M   'P 1'
#
loop_
_entity.id
_entity.type
_entity.pdbx_description
1 polymer ?
#
loop_
_entity_poly.entity_id
_entity_poly.type
_entity_poly.pdbx_seq_one_letter_code
_entity_poly.pdbx_strand_id
1 'polypeptide(L)'
;MRLWGAALLSLPLSVMLVGLLAAALPVPWSSWLVLMLLLVVILWMGLVVLAAMPRRVLPGLAGLLVANGVAALLLQATALYGGGT
;
A
#
# COMPACT_ATOMS: atom_id res chain seq x y z
N MET A 1 -7.27 -18.95 15.19
CA MET A 1 -7.16 -17.84 16.17
C MET A 1 -6.18 -16.76 15.72
N ARG A 2 -4.95 -17.09 15.29
CA ARG A 2 -3.94 -16.10 14.87
C ARG A 2 -4.39 -15.15 13.74
N LEU A 3 -5.10 -15.66 12.73
CA LEU A 3 -5.58 -14.88 11.58
C LEU A 3 -6.67 -13.88 11.96
N TRP A 4 -7.58 -14.27 12.86
CA TRP A 4 -8.61 -13.39 13.41
C TRP A 4 -8.01 -12.24 14.23
N GLY A 5 -7.02 -12.55 15.08
CA GLY A 5 -6.29 -11.51 15.82
C GLY A 5 -5.55 -10.55 14.89
N ALA A 6 -4.91 -11.08 13.84
CA ALA A 6 -4.25 -10.25 12.83
C ALA A 6 -5.26 -9.35 12.09
N ALA A 7 -6.43 -9.87 11.72
CA ALA A 7 -7.47 -9.10 11.04
C ALA A 7 -8.09 -8.01 11.92
N LEU A 8 -8.33 -8.30 13.21
CA LEU A 8 -8.85 -7.33 14.17
C LEU A 8 -7.86 -6.20 14.43
N LEU A 9 -6.57 -6.50 14.55
CA LEU A 9 -5.54 -5.50 14.83
C LEU A 9 -5.06 -4.75 13.58
N SER A 10 -5.20 -5.33 12.39
CA SER A 10 -4.82 -4.66 11.14
C SER A 10 -5.78 -3.54 10.76
N LEU A 11 -7.04 -3.58 11.21
CA LEU A 11 -8.02 -2.51 10.97
C LEU A 11 -7.61 -1.18 11.65
N PRO A 12 -7.40 -1.12 12.98
CA PRO A 12 -6.98 0.12 13.64
C PRO A 12 -5.59 0.57 13.17
N LEU A 13 -4.68 -0.37 12.84
CA LEU A 13 -3.40 -0.03 12.22
C LEU A 13 -3.59 0.67 10.87
N SER A 14 -4.49 0.18 10.02
CA SER A 14 -4.78 0.78 8.71
C SER A 14 -5.34 2.20 8.86
N VAL A 15 -6.27 2.39 9.78
CA VAL A 15 -6.82 3.73 10.09
C VAL A 15 -5.73 4.68 10.59
N MET A 16 -4.86 4.22 11.49
CA MET A 16 -3.75 5.04 12.01
C MET A 16 -2.79 5.45 10.89
N LEU A 17 -2.38 4.52 10.03
CA LEU A 17 -1.44 4.78 8.94
C LEU A 17 -2.03 5.74 7.89
N VAL A 18 -3.30 5.57 7.51
CA VAL A 18 -3.97 6.49 6.58
C VAL A 18 -4.18 7.87 7.23
N GLY A 19 -4.51 7.92 8.53
CA GLY A 19 -4.61 9.17 9.27
C GLY A 19 -3.28 9.93 9.35
N LEU A 20 -2.17 9.23 9.59
CA LEU A 20 -0.82 9.81 9.56
C LEU A 20 -0.45 10.33 8.17
N LEU A 21 -0.77 9.57 7.12
CA LEU A 21 -0.57 10.01 5.73
C LEU A 21 -1.38 11.28 5.43
N ALA A 22 -2.65 11.32 5.83
CA ALA A 22 -3.50 12.48 5.68
C ALA A 22 -2.95 13.71 6.41
N ALA A 23 -2.39 13.53 7.61
CA ALA A 23 -1.77 14.60 8.37
C ALA A 23 -0.44 15.10 7.75
N ALA A 24 0.27 14.25 7.02
CA ALA A 24 1.53 14.60 6.35
C ALA A 24 1.32 15.38 5.05
N LEU A 25 0.12 15.34 4.46
CA LEU A 25 -0.18 15.99 3.19
C LEU A 25 -0.82 17.38 3.44
N PRO A 26 -0.30 18.47 2.81
CA PRO A 26 -0.85 19.81 2.95
C PRO A 26 -2.10 20.00 2.05
N VAL A 27 -3.08 19.11 2.19
CA VAL A 27 -4.31 19.06 1.37
C VAL A 27 -5.52 18.96 2.30
N PRO A 28 -6.65 19.62 2.00
CA PRO A 28 -7.87 19.49 2.80
C PRO A 28 -8.38 18.03 2.76
N TRP A 29 -8.09 17.27 3.81
CA TRP A 29 -8.42 15.85 3.91
C TRP A 29 -9.93 15.57 3.82
N SER A 30 -10.77 16.51 4.24
CA SER A 30 -12.22 16.36 4.23
C SER A 30 -12.81 16.16 2.84
N SER A 31 -12.20 16.73 1.79
CA SER A 31 -12.67 16.54 0.41
C SER A 31 -12.31 15.17 -0.17
N TRP A 32 -11.50 14.38 0.53
CA TRP A 32 -10.98 13.08 0.08
C TRP A 32 -11.37 11.94 1.01
N LEU A 33 -12.34 12.16 1.91
CA LEU A 33 -12.78 11.18 2.92
C LEU A 33 -13.13 9.81 2.32
N VAL A 34 -13.81 9.79 1.17
CA VAL A 34 -14.17 8.53 0.48
C VAL A 34 -12.92 7.80 -0.01
N LEU A 35 -11.95 8.52 -0.59
CA LEU A 35 -10.67 7.95 -1.03
C LEU A 35 -9.86 7.42 0.16
N MET A 36 -9.87 8.13 1.30
CA MET A 36 -9.22 7.70 2.52
C MET A 36 -9.87 6.42 3.08
N LEU A 37 -11.19 6.33 3.09
CA LEU A 37 -11.89 5.11 3.51
C LEU A 37 -11.55 3.93 2.59
N LEU A 38 -11.57 4.13 1.28
CA LEU A 38 -11.16 3.11 0.32
C LEU A 38 -9.72 2.66 0.55
N LEU A 39 -8.80 3.61 0.80
CA LEU A 39 -7.41 3.31 1.11
C LEU A 39 -7.28 2.48 2.40
N VAL A 40 -8.03 2.83 3.45
CA VAL A 40 -8.08 2.06 4.71
C VAL A 40 -8.54 0.63 4.44
N VAL A 41 -9.62 0.43 3.67
CA VAL A 41 -10.15 -0.90 3.36
C VAL A 41 -9.16 -1.73 2.56
N ILE A 42 -8.55 -1.15 1.52
CA ILE A 42 -7.55 -1.82 0.69
C ILE A 42 -6.32 -2.21 1.53
N LEU A 43 -5.81 -1.28 2.34
CA LEU A 43 -4.67 -1.53 3.22
C LEU A 43 -4.98 -2.61 4.24
N TRP A 44 -6.17 -2.58 4.85
CA TRP A 44 -6.62 -3.58 5.80
C TRP A 44 -6.66 -4.97 5.17
N MET A 45 -7.29 -5.10 4.00
CA MET A 45 -7.34 -6.36 3.25
C MET A 45 -5.93 -6.85 2.89
N GLY A 46 -5.05 -5.96 2.41
CA GLY A 46 -3.67 -6.28 2.09
C GLY A 46 -2.90 -6.83 3.28
N LEU A 47 -3.04 -6.21 4.46
CA LEU A 47 -2.42 -6.67 5.70
C LEU A 47 -2.96 -8.01 6.17
N VAL A 48 -4.27 -8.26 6.02
CA VAL A 48 -4.87 -9.57 6.33
C VAL A 48 -4.31 -10.65 5.43
N VAL A 49 -4.24 -10.39 4.12
CA VAL A 49 -3.67 -11.33 3.14
C VAL A 49 -2.20 -11.60 3.47
N LEU A 50 -1.43 -10.56 3.77
CA LEU A 50 -0.03 -10.68 4.14
C LEU A 50 0.16 -11.53 5.41
N ALA A 51 -0.70 -11.34 6.42
CA ALA A 51 -0.68 -12.10 7.65
C ALA A 51 -1.11 -13.57 7.47
N ALA A 52 -1.95 -13.84 6.46
CA ALA A 52 -2.37 -15.19 6.09
C ALA A 52 -1.33 -15.93 5.24
N MET A 53 -0.39 -15.22 4.64
CA MET A 53 0.54 -15.79 3.67
C MET A 53 1.66 -16.62 4.33
N PRO A 54 2.11 -17.73 3.70
CA PRO A 54 3.25 -18.48 4.19
C PRO A 54 4.54 -17.65 4.09
N ARG A 55 5.35 -17.65 5.15
CA ARG A 55 6.60 -16.86 5.21
C ARG A 55 7.58 -17.16 4.09
N ARG A 56 7.51 -18.35 3.49
CA ARG A 56 8.37 -18.77 2.39
C ARG A 56 8.10 -18.00 1.08
N VAL A 57 6.91 -17.40 0.91
CA VAL A 57 6.51 -16.70 -0.32
C VAL A 57 6.80 -15.20 -0.27
N LEU A 58 6.84 -14.61 0.93
CA LEU A 58 7.18 -13.21 1.19
C LEU A 58 8.45 -12.70 0.46
N PRO A 59 9.61 -13.38 0.52
CA PRO A 59 10.81 -12.89 -0.15
C PRO A 59 10.66 -12.86 -1.67
N GLY A 60 9.92 -13.80 -2.26
CA GLY A 60 9.62 -13.81 -3.69
C GLY A 60 8.74 -12.62 -4.11
N LEU A 61 7.69 -12.33 -3.33
CA LEU A 61 6.84 -11.15 -3.57
C LEU A 61 7.60 -9.84 -3.39
N ALA A 62 8.46 -9.75 -2.37
CA ALA A 62 9.31 -8.58 -2.18
C ALA A 62 10.26 -8.38 -3.37
N GLY A 63 10.87 -9.46 -3.87
CA GLY A 63 11.70 -9.42 -5.06
C GLY A 63 10.93 -8.94 -6.30
N LEU A 64 9.71 -9.43 -6.50
CA LEU A 64 8.84 -8.97 -7.59
C LEU A 64 8.47 -7.50 -7.46
N LEU A 65 8.11 -7.04 -6.26
CA LEU A 65 7.78 -5.63 -6.02
C LEU A 65 8.98 -4.73 -6.33
N VAL A 66 10.18 -5.10 -5.87
CA VAL A 66 11.42 -4.36 -6.16
C VAL A 66 11.70 -4.35 -7.66
N ALA A 67 11.64 -5.50 -8.34
CA ALA A 67 11.89 -5.59 -9.78
C ALA A 67 10.90 -4.77 -10.59
N ASN A 68 9.61 -4.81 -10.24
CA ASN A 68 8.59 -3.98 -10.88
C ASN A 68 8.80 -2.49 -10.58
N GLY A 69 9.19 -2.13 -9.36
CA GLY A 69 9.55 -0.75 -9.01
C GLY A 69 10.73 -0.24 -9.83
N VAL A 70 11.78 -1.05 -9.99
CA VAL A 70 12.93 -0.73 -10.85
C VAL A 70 12.47 -0.59 -12.31
N ALA A 71 11.66 -1.52 -12.82
CA ALA A 71 11.12 -1.44 -14.17
C ALA A 71 10.29 -0.17 -14.38
N ALA A 72 9.44 0.20 -13.42
CA ALA A 72 8.66 1.44 -13.47
C ALA A 72 9.56 2.68 -13.52
N LEU A 73 10.61 2.74 -12.68
CA LEU A 73 11.58 3.85 -12.72
C LEU A 73 12.34 3.92 -14.04
N LEU A 74 12.73 2.77 -14.59
CA LEU A 74 13.40 2.70 -15.89
C LEU A 74 12.45 3.14 -17.03
N LEU A 75 11.17 2.79 -16.97
CA LEU A 75 10.17 3.26 -17.94
C LEU A 75 10.05 4.78 -17.95
N GLN A 76 10.09 5.43 -16.77
CA GLN A 76 10.10 6.91 -16.69
C GLN A 76 11.32 7.53 -17.38
N ALA A 77 12.46 6.81 -17.43
CA ALA A 77 13.68 7.25 -18.11
C ALA A 77 13.65 7.02 -19.64
N THR A 78 12.60 6.41 -20.18
CA THR A 78 12.43 6.22 -21.63
C THR A 78 11.54 7.31 -22.24
N ALA A 79 11.69 7.54 -23.55
CA ALA A 79 10.87 8.49 -24.31
C ALA A 79 9.37 8.15 -24.33
N LEU A 80 8.96 6.96 -23.87
CA LEU A 80 7.56 6.54 -23.79
C LEU A 80 6.79 7.21 -22.64
N TYR A 81 7.47 7.62 -21.56
CA TYR A 81 6.81 8.17 -20.37
C TYR A 81 7.46 9.44 -19.78
N GLY A 82 8.72 9.78 -20.12
CA GLY A 82 9.39 10.94 -19.50
C GLY A 82 10.41 11.71 -20.35
N GLY A 83 10.55 11.41 -21.64
CA GLY A 83 11.57 12.04 -22.51
C GLY A 83 11.02 12.78 -23.73
N GLY A 84 9.77 13.23 -23.70
CA GLY A 84 9.13 13.98 -24.78
C GLY A 84 8.96 15.45 -24.43
N THR A 85 10.06 16.18 -24.32
CA THR A 85 10.10 17.65 -24.43
C THR A 85 11.12 18.03 -25.48
#